data_AF-B4DDP3-F1
#
_entry.id   AF-B4DDP3-F1
#
_cell.length_a   1.000
_cell.length_b   1.000
_cell.length_c   1.000
_cell.angle_alpha   90.00
_cell.angle_beta   90.00
_cell.angle_gamma   90.00
#
_symmetry.space_group_name_H-M   'P 1'
#
loop_
_entity.id
_entity.type
_entity.pdbx_description
1 polymer ?
#
loop_
_entity_poly.entity_id
_entity_poly.type
_entity_poly.pdbx_seq_one_letter_code
_entity_poly.pdbx_strand_id
1 'polypeptide(L)'
;MARAVRNFLKAQQVQAPVELYSDWLSVGHVDEFLTFVPTSDQKGFRLLLASPSACLKLFQEKKEEGYGEAAQFDGLKHQAKRSINEMLADRHLQRDNLHAQKCIDWNRNVLKRELGLAESDIVDIPQLFFLKNFYAEAFFPDMVNMVVLGKYLGIPKPYGPIINGRCCLEEKVQSLLEPLGLHCIFIDDYLSYHELQGEIHCGTNVRRKPFPFKWWNMVP
;
A
#
# COMPACT_ATOMS: atom_id res chain seq x y z
N MET A 1 3.81 -2.63 19.94
CA MET A 1 3.98 -4.09 20.22
C MET A 1 4.53 -4.35 21.62
N ALA A 2 3.93 -5.29 22.37
CA ALA A 2 4.36 -5.64 23.72
C ALA A 2 5.80 -6.20 23.79
N ARG A 3 6.53 -5.92 24.88
CA ARG A 3 7.92 -6.37 25.07
C ARG A 3 8.09 -7.89 25.02
N ALA A 4 7.14 -8.64 25.57
CA ALA A 4 7.19 -10.10 25.58
C ALA A 4 7.23 -10.67 24.14
N VAL A 5 6.42 -10.12 23.23
CA VAL A 5 6.40 -10.54 21.82
C VAL A 5 7.70 -10.16 21.11
N ARG A 6 8.21 -8.94 21.33
CA ARG A 6 9.50 -8.51 20.75
C ARG A 6 10.65 -9.40 21.20
N ASN A 7 10.70 -9.75 22.49
CA ASN A 7 11.72 -10.65 23.03
C ASN A 7 11.58 -12.05 22.44
N PHE A 8 10.36 -12.57 22.33
CA PHE A 8 10.09 -13.86 21.72
C PHE A 8 10.59 -13.92 20.26
N LEU A 9 10.27 -12.92 19.44
CA LEU A 9 10.71 -12.84 18.04
C LEU A 9 12.24 -12.77 17.93
N LYS A 10 12.88 -11.92 18.75
CA LYS A 10 14.35 -11.81 18.79
C LYS A 10 15.02 -13.12 19.21
N ALA A 11 14.41 -13.86 20.15
CA ALA A 11 14.94 -15.14 20.62
C ALA A 11 14.95 -16.25 19.54
N GLN A 12 14.19 -16.09 18.45
CA GLN A 12 14.18 -17.07 17.35
C GLN A 12 15.44 -16.99 16.48
N GLN A 13 16.18 -15.87 16.51
CA GLN A 13 17.47 -15.60 15.84
C GLN A 13 17.43 -15.62 14.29
N VAL A 14 16.89 -16.67 13.68
CA VAL A 14 16.99 -16.97 12.23
C VAL A 14 16.19 -16.03 11.31
N GLN A 15 15.47 -15.07 11.87
CA GLN A 15 14.77 -14.00 11.16
C GLN A 15 14.93 -12.68 11.94
N ALA A 16 16.17 -12.21 12.07
CA ALA A 16 16.56 -11.02 12.83
C ALA A 16 15.56 -9.85 12.65
N PRO A 17 14.70 -9.56 13.65
CA PRO A 17 13.60 -8.61 13.46
C PRO A 17 14.08 -7.17 13.27
N VAL A 18 13.44 -6.46 12.33
CA VAL A 18 13.64 -5.02 12.08
C VAL A 18 12.43 -4.26 12.62
N GLU A 19 12.66 -3.22 13.42
CA GLU A 19 11.61 -2.33 13.90
C GLU A 19 11.34 -1.22 12.88
N LEU A 20 10.07 -1.05 12.50
CA LEU A 20 9.60 -0.03 11.56
C LEU A 20 8.72 0.98 12.30
N TYR A 21 8.54 2.16 11.70
CA TYR A 21 7.72 3.23 12.23
C TYR A 21 6.30 3.16 11.65
N SER A 22 5.37 2.54 12.37
CA SER A 22 3.95 2.46 12.02
C SER A 22 3.03 3.29 12.93
N ASP A 23 3.56 3.87 14.02
CA ASP A 23 2.79 4.60 15.04
C ASP A 23 2.19 5.93 14.54
N TRP A 24 2.40 6.28 13.26
CA TRP A 24 1.76 7.40 12.59
C TRP A 24 0.38 7.03 12.01
N LEU A 25 0.04 5.75 11.94
CA LEU A 25 -1.26 5.23 11.49
C LEU A 25 -2.21 5.03 12.67
N SER A 26 -3.52 5.14 12.40
CA SER A 26 -4.58 5.01 13.41
C SER A 26 -4.65 3.60 13.99
N VAL A 27 -4.50 2.58 13.14
CA VAL A 27 -4.40 1.17 13.55
C VAL A 27 -2.96 0.82 13.94
N GLY A 28 -1.97 1.36 13.21
CA GLY A 28 -0.56 1.29 13.60
C GLY A 28 0.15 0.03 13.12
N HIS A 29 -0.30 -0.57 12.01
CA HIS A 29 0.26 -1.76 11.42
C HIS A 29 1.14 -1.48 10.21
N VAL A 30 2.06 -2.40 9.90
CA VAL A 30 2.99 -2.23 8.77
C VAL A 30 2.37 -2.59 7.43
N ASP A 31 1.36 -3.45 7.42
CA ASP A 31 0.64 -3.88 6.22
C ASP A 31 -0.27 -2.79 5.63
N GLU A 32 -0.48 -1.68 6.34
CA GLU A 32 -1.14 -0.46 5.87
C GLU A 32 -0.21 0.44 5.00
N PHE A 33 1.06 0.10 4.86
CA PHE A 33 1.97 0.88 4.02
C PHE A 33 3.02 0.08 3.26
N LEU A 34 3.16 -1.21 3.53
CA LEU A 34 4.06 -2.08 2.76
C LEU A 34 3.49 -3.48 2.50
N THR A 35 3.91 -4.06 1.39
CA THR A 35 3.74 -5.50 1.11
C THR A 35 4.86 -5.99 0.20
N PHE A 36 4.99 -7.31 0.04
CA PHE A 36 5.97 -7.92 -0.87
C PHE A 36 5.25 -8.79 -1.90
N VAL A 37 5.65 -8.65 -3.16
CA VAL A 37 5.14 -9.47 -4.27
C VAL A 37 6.29 -10.19 -4.98
N PRO A 38 6.07 -11.41 -5.52
CA PRO A 38 7.11 -12.12 -6.24
C PRO A 38 7.37 -11.49 -7.61
N THR A 39 8.57 -11.68 -8.13
CA THR A 39 8.90 -11.43 -9.54
C THR A 39 9.87 -12.50 -10.03
N SER A 40 10.12 -12.54 -11.33
CA SER A 40 11.04 -13.49 -11.96
C SER A 40 12.49 -13.00 -12.05
N ASP A 41 12.80 -11.83 -11.49
CA ASP A 41 14.17 -11.29 -11.53
C ASP A 41 15.09 -11.88 -10.46
N GLN A 42 16.34 -11.40 -10.40
CA GLN A 42 17.40 -12.00 -9.57
C GLN A 42 17.09 -12.00 -8.07
N LYS A 43 16.46 -10.94 -7.54
CA LYS A 43 16.06 -10.88 -6.13
C LYS A 43 14.73 -11.61 -5.89
N GLY A 44 13.92 -11.77 -6.92
CA GLY A 44 12.71 -12.59 -6.90
C GLY A 44 11.51 -11.93 -6.22
N PHE A 45 11.62 -10.65 -5.82
CA PHE A 45 10.54 -9.88 -5.21
C PHE A 45 10.60 -8.39 -5.53
N ARG A 46 9.47 -7.71 -5.29
CA ARG A 46 9.39 -6.25 -5.14
C ARG A 46 8.80 -5.91 -3.78
N LEU A 47 9.34 -4.88 -3.15
CA LEU A 47 8.70 -4.18 -2.04
C LEU A 47 7.71 -3.19 -2.64
N LEU A 48 6.43 -3.32 -2.30
CA LEU A 48 5.43 -2.32 -2.62
C LEU A 48 5.28 -1.38 -1.43
N LEU A 49 5.26 -0.07 -1.67
CA LEU A 49 4.99 0.95 -0.66
C LEU A 49 3.80 1.80 -1.07
N ALA A 50 2.90 2.10 -0.11
CA ALA A 50 1.90 3.13 -0.32
C ALA A 50 2.59 4.47 -0.63
N SER A 51 2.05 5.27 -1.55
CA SER A 51 2.71 6.50 -2.00
C SER A 51 1.71 7.62 -2.31
N PRO A 52 1.54 8.56 -1.37
CA PRO A 52 0.81 9.80 -1.61
C PRO A 52 1.37 10.63 -2.75
N SER A 53 2.69 10.73 -2.85
CA SER A 53 3.34 11.46 -3.93
C SER A 53 3.03 10.87 -5.31
N ALA A 54 3.00 9.53 -5.44
CA ALA A 54 2.62 8.87 -6.69
C ALA A 54 1.15 9.12 -7.04
N CYS A 55 0.24 9.12 -6.07
CA CYS A 55 -1.18 9.40 -6.30
C CYS A 55 -1.44 10.86 -6.70
N LEU A 56 -0.84 11.82 -5.98
CA LEU A 56 -0.97 13.24 -6.31
C LEU A 56 -0.39 13.56 -7.69
N LYS A 57 0.74 12.92 -8.05
CA LYS A 57 1.31 13.03 -9.39
C LYS A 57 0.38 12.47 -10.46
N LEU A 58 -0.18 11.27 -10.26
CA LEU A 58 -1.15 10.68 -11.19
C LEU A 58 -2.36 11.60 -11.39
N PHE A 59 -2.92 12.14 -10.31
CA PHE A 59 -4.07 13.05 -10.40
C PHE A 59 -3.71 14.36 -11.10
N GLN A 60 -2.50 14.90 -10.88
CA GLN A 60 -2.01 16.08 -11.59
C GLN A 60 -1.87 15.80 -13.10
N GLU A 61 -1.29 14.66 -13.49
CA GLU A 61 -1.22 14.22 -14.89
C GLU A 61 -2.61 14.13 -15.52
N LYS A 62 -3.58 13.51 -14.83
CA LYS A 62 -4.96 13.39 -15.33
C LYS A 62 -5.69 14.72 -15.44
N LYS A 63 -5.42 15.67 -14.54
CA LYS A 63 -5.92 17.04 -14.68
C LYS A 63 -5.36 17.73 -15.93
N GLU A 64 -4.06 17.59 -16.18
CA GLU A 64 -3.39 18.18 -17.36
C GLU A 64 -3.87 17.57 -18.68
N GLU A 65 -4.26 16.29 -18.66
CA GLU A 65 -4.92 15.60 -19.78
C GLU A 65 -6.39 16.06 -20.01
N GLY A 66 -6.93 16.94 -19.15
CA GLY A 66 -8.29 17.47 -19.26
C GLY A 66 -9.36 16.73 -18.44
N TYR A 67 -8.97 15.76 -17.61
CA TYR A 67 -9.87 14.95 -16.80
C TYR A 67 -10.06 15.47 -15.35
N GLY A 68 -9.82 16.76 -15.11
CA GLY A 68 -9.91 17.36 -13.76
C GLY A 68 -11.28 17.18 -13.07
N GLU A 69 -12.36 17.06 -13.84
CA GLU A 69 -13.73 16.84 -13.33
C GLU A 69 -14.06 15.35 -13.08
N ALA A 70 -13.19 14.42 -13.46
CA ALA A 70 -13.40 13.01 -13.16
C ALA A 70 -13.43 12.81 -11.64
N ALA A 71 -14.46 12.12 -11.15
CA ALA A 71 -14.75 12.03 -9.73
C ALA A 71 -14.43 10.65 -9.16
N GLN A 72 -13.76 10.65 -8.01
CA GLN A 72 -13.59 9.48 -7.16
C GLN A 72 -14.90 9.15 -6.44
N PHE A 73 -15.08 7.87 -6.09
CA PHE A 73 -16.28 7.31 -5.44
C PHE A 73 -17.55 7.42 -6.30
N ASP A 74 -17.40 7.68 -7.60
CA ASP A 74 -18.52 7.69 -8.53
C ASP A 74 -19.12 6.29 -8.64
N GLY A 75 -20.31 6.11 -8.06
CA GLY A 75 -21.01 4.82 -7.97
C GLY A 75 -21.23 4.31 -6.55
N LEU A 76 -20.55 4.87 -5.55
CA LEU A 76 -20.82 4.57 -4.14
C LEU A 76 -21.97 5.42 -3.62
N LYS A 77 -23.04 4.77 -3.12
CA LYS A 77 -24.25 5.46 -2.65
C LYS A 77 -24.07 6.23 -1.33
N HIS A 78 -23.10 5.84 -0.53
CA HIS A 78 -22.87 6.32 0.84
C HIS A 78 -21.67 7.27 0.95
N GLN A 79 -20.97 7.54 -0.15
CA GLN A 79 -19.79 8.39 -0.17
C GLN A 79 -19.99 9.58 -1.11
N ALA A 80 -19.59 10.77 -0.65
CA ALA A 80 -19.63 11.96 -1.49
C ALA A 80 -18.59 11.85 -2.60
N LYS A 81 -19.03 12.10 -3.84
CA LYS A 81 -18.14 12.19 -4.99
C LYS A 81 -17.17 13.35 -4.80
N ARG A 82 -15.93 13.15 -5.24
CA ARG A 82 -14.90 14.20 -5.17
C ARG A 82 -14.07 14.22 -6.44
N SER A 83 -14.01 15.36 -7.13
CA SER A 83 -13.28 15.48 -8.39
C SER A 83 -11.76 15.54 -8.17
N ILE A 84 -11.00 15.20 -9.21
CA ILE A 84 -9.54 15.39 -9.21
C ILE A 84 -9.18 16.86 -8.90
N ASN A 85 -9.91 17.82 -9.47
CA ASN A 85 -9.71 19.24 -9.20
C ASN A 85 -9.91 19.59 -7.73
N GLU A 86 -10.97 19.08 -7.10
CA GLU A 86 -11.26 19.30 -5.69
C GLU A 86 -10.20 18.66 -4.77
N MET A 87 -9.78 17.43 -5.08
CA MET A 87 -8.74 16.73 -4.31
C MET A 87 -7.39 17.45 -4.41
N LEU A 88 -6.99 17.87 -5.61
CA LEU A 88 -5.75 18.62 -5.81
C LEU A 88 -5.81 20.02 -5.21
N ALA A 89 -6.97 20.65 -5.09
CA ALA A 89 -7.12 21.97 -4.46
C ALA A 89 -7.20 21.93 -2.93
N ASP A 90 -7.45 20.76 -2.32
CA ASP A 90 -7.58 20.60 -0.88
C ASP A 90 -6.23 20.70 -0.16
N ARG A 91 -5.98 21.85 0.47
CA ARG A 91 -4.76 22.12 1.24
C ARG A 91 -4.62 21.23 2.48
N HIS A 92 -5.73 20.78 3.09
CA HIS A 92 -5.67 19.86 4.22
C HIS A 92 -5.23 18.48 3.74
N LEU A 93 -5.86 17.97 2.69
CA LEU A 93 -5.48 16.69 2.08
C LEU A 93 -4.01 16.68 1.64
N GLN A 94 -3.54 17.75 0.98
CA GLN A 94 -2.13 17.87 0.60
C GLN A 94 -1.18 17.84 1.81
N ARG A 95 -1.48 18.61 2.86
CA ARG A 95 -0.64 18.68 4.07
C ARG A 95 -0.57 17.33 4.78
N ASP A 96 -1.71 16.67 4.93
CA ASP A 96 -1.82 15.38 5.60
C ASP A 96 -1.05 14.30 4.83
N ASN A 97 -1.16 14.30 3.50
CA ASN A 97 -0.41 13.39 2.64
C ASN A 97 1.09 13.68 2.57
N LEU A 98 1.50 14.95 2.68
CA LEU A 98 2.91 15.30 2.82
C LEU A 98 3.49 14.75 4.13
N HIS A 99 2.71 14.74 5.21
CA HIS A 99 3.12 14.11 6.46
C HIS A 99 3.23 12.59 6.32
N ALA A 100 2.20 11.93 5.79
CA ALA A 100 2.21 10.48 5.56
C ALA A 100 3.39 10.05 4.67
N GLN A 101 3.66 10.78 3.58
CA GLN A 101 4.80 10.50 2.70
C GLN A 101 6.13 10.54 3.46
N LYS A 102 6.34 11.52 4.37
CA LYS A 102 7.57 11.58 5.18
C LYS A 102 7.72 10.37 6.10
N CYS A 103 6.62 9.88 6.69
CA CYS A 103 6.64 8.68 7.52
C CYS A 103 6.97 7.44 6.69
N ILE A 104 6.41 7.33 5.48
CA ILE A 104 6.72 6.24 4.54
C ILE A 104 8.18 6.31 4.07
N ASP A 105 8.69 7.50 3.74
CA ASP A 105 10.08 7.72 3.30
C ASP A 105 11.09 7.34 4.40
N TRP A 106 10.76 7.63 5.66
CA TRP A 106 11.56 7.15 6.79
C TRP A 106 11.69 5.62 6.78
N ASN A 107 10.57 4.92 6.63
CA ASN A 107 10.56 3.45 6.54
C ASN A 107 11.25 2.94 5.27
N ARG A 108 11.09 3.60 4.12
CA ARG A 108 11.82 3.29 2.88
C ARG A 108 13.32 3.26 3.13
N ASN A 109 13.85 4.26 3.84
CA ASN A 109 15.27 4.35 4.16
C ASN A 109 15.73 3.26 5.14
N VAL A 110 14.90 2.92 6.14
CA VAL A 110 15.17 1.80 7.05
C VAL A 110 15.19 0.48 6.27
N LEU A 111 14.16 0.18 5.48
CA LEU A 111 14.06 -1.05 4.69
C LEU A 111 15.23 -1.19 3.70
N LYS A 112 15.61 -0.12 3.01
CA LYS A 112 16.79 -0.13 2.13
C LYS A 112 18.07 -0.49 2.86
N ARG A 113 18.30 0.09 4.03
CA ARG A 113 19.51 -0.17 4.82
C ARG A 113 19.52 -1.57 5.40
N GLU A 114 18.44 -1.98 6.06
CA GLU A 114 18.39 -3.26 6.80
C GLU A 114 18.22 -4.47 5.89
N LEU A 115 17.62 -4.32 4.71
CA LEU A 115 17.36 -5.41 3.76
C LEU A 115 18.24 -5.34 2.49
N GLY A 116 19.13 -4.34 2.38
CA GLY A 116 19.99 -4.18 1.20
C GLY A 116 19.22 -3.89 -0.10
N LEU A 117 18.14 -3.11 -0.01
CA LEU A 117 17.31 -2.78 -1.17
C LEU A 117 17.85 -1.56 -1.91
N ALA A 118 17.81 -1.64 -3.24
CA ALA A 118 17.96 -0.52 -4.15
C ALA A 118 16.57 0.02 -4.54
N GLU A 119 16.54 1.22 -5.13
CA GLU A 119 15.28 1.80 -5.64
C GLU A 119 14.60 0.91 -6.69
N SER A 120 15.38 0.14 -7.46
CA SER A 120 14.85 -0.82 -8.44
C SER A 120 14.05 -1.97 -7.83
N ASP A 121 14.20 -2.20 -6.53
CA ASP A 121 13.50 -3.25 -5.80
C ASP A 121 12.15 -2.77 -5.24
N ILE A 122 11.84 -1.48 -5.38
CA ILE A 122 10.69 -0.83 -4.76
C ILE A 122 9.74 -0.33 -5.85
N VAL A 123 8.44 -0.55 -5.64
CA VAL A 123 7.37 0.00 -6.48
C VAL A 123 6.43 0.80 -5.61
N ASP A 124 6.22 2.05 -6.00
CA ASP A 124 5.32 2.98 -5.32
C ASP A 124 3.88 2.79 -5.83
N ILE A 125 2.97 2.43 -4.94
CA ILE A 125 1.55 2.24 -5.21
C ILE A 125 0.81 3.54 -4.88
N PRO A 126 0.06 4.14 -5.83
CA PRO A 126 -0.63 5.40 -5.59
C PRO A 126 -1.70 5.24 -4.50
N GLN A 127 -1.49 5.88 -3.35
CA GLN A 127 -2.37 5.76 -2.19
C GLN A 127 -2.49 7.12 -1.50
N LEU A 128 -3.69 7.54 -1.09
CA LEU A 128 -3.88 8.74 -0.27
C LEU A 128 -4.31 8.37 1.15
N PHE A 129 -3.97 9.26 2.08
CA PHE A 129 -4.36 9.22 3.47
C PHE A 129 -5.01 10.55 3.88
N PHE A 130 -5.70 10.58 5.01
CA PHE A 130 -6.06 11.80 5.72
C PHE A 130 -5.71 11.66 7.20
N LEU A 131 -5.49 12.76 7.90
CA LEU A 131 -5.23 12.72 9.34
C LEU A 131 -6.52 12.91 10.12
N LYS A 132 -6.78 11.99 11.05
CA LYS A 132 -7.80 12.13 12.10
C LYS A 132 -7.08 12.35 13.42
N ASN A 133 -7.19 13.57 13.95
CA ASN A 133 -6.34 14.08 15.04
C ASN A 133 -4.85 14.09 14.65
N PHE A 134 -4.08 13.09 15.08
CA PHE A 134 -2.63 12.98 14.85
C PHE A 134 -2.25 11.71 14.06
N TYR A 135 -3.21 10.86 13.73
CA TYR A 135 -2.98 9.57 13.09
C TYR A 135 -3.59 9.53 11.69
N ALA A 136 -2.93 8.81 10.78
CA ALA A 136 -3.38 8.65 9.41
C ALA A 136 -4.36 7.48 9.26
N GLU A 137 -5.35 7.69 8.39
CA GLU A 137 -6.30 6.68 7.91
C GLU A 137 -6.31 6.73 6.37
N ALA A 138 -6.59 5.59 5.72
CA ALA A 138 -6.64 5.50 4.26
C ALA A 138 -7.78 6.37 3.72
N PHE A 139 -7.50 7.23 2.73
CA PHE A 139 -8.50 8.11 2.13
C PHE A 139 -9.45 7.37 1.17
N PHE A 140 -8.96 6.30 0.56
CA PHE A 140 -9.69 5.30 -0.21
C PHE A 140 -9.08 3.93 0.07
N PRO A 141 -9.74 2.81 -0.30
CA PRO A 141 -9.27 1.46 0.03
C PRO A 141 -7.78 1.25 -0.23
N ASP A 142 -7.04 0.88 0.82
CA ASP A 142 -5.57 0.85 0.81
C ASP A 142 -5.01 -0.28 -0.05
N MET A 143 -4.59 0.05 -1.27
CA MET A 143 -4.23 -0.96 -2.27
C MET A 143 -3.00 -1.80 -1.90
N VAL A 144 -2.11 -1.35 -0.99
CA VAL A 144 -0.99 -2.20 -0.54
C VAL A 144 -1.41 -3.26 0.47
N ASN A 145 -2.56 -3.09 1.13
CA ASN A 145 -3.15 -4.05 2.06
C ASN A 145 -3.85 -5.21 1.31
N MET A 146 -3.15 -5.78 0.32
CA MET A 146 -3.62 -6.83 -0.59
C MET A 146 -3.29 -8.23 -0.09
N VAL A 147 -4.06 -9.23 -0.53
CA VAL A 147 -3.70 -10.65 -0.36
C VAL A 147 -2.85 -11.14 -1.53
N VAL A 148 -1.67 -11.69 -1.22
CA VAL A 148 -0.70 -12.18 -2.22
C VAL A 148 -0.71 -13.71 -2.29
N LEU A 149 -1.26 -14.26 -3.39
CA LEU A 149 -1.36 -15.70 -3.68
C LEU A 149 -0.49 -16.08 -4.87
N GLY A 150 0.83 -16.03 -4.67
CA GLY A 150 1.80 -16.25 -5.76
C GLY A 150 1.70 -15.12 -6.78
N LYS A 151 1.28 -15.43 -8.00
CA LYS A 151 1.09 -14.43 -9.06
C LYS A 151 -0.27 -13.72 -9.01
N TYR A 152 -1.22 -14.19 -8.20
CA TYR A 152 -2.56 -13.61 -8.11
C TYR A 152 -2.64 -12.67 -6.90
N LEU A 153 -3.05 -11.43 -7.15
CA LEU A 153 -3.16 -10.38 -6.15
C LEU A 153 -4.64 -10.02 -5.95
N GLY A 154 -5.15 -10.19 -4.74
CA GLY A 154 -6.46 -9.65 -4.35
C GLY A 154 -6.27 -8.27 -3.74
N ILE A 155 -6.45 -7.24 -4.56
CA ILE A 155 -6.16 -5.83 -4.24
C ILE A 155 -7.48 -5.15 -3.83
N PRO A 156 -7.51 -4.37 -2.74
CA PRO A 156 -8.67 -3.56 -2.39
C PRO A 156 -9.08 -2.64 -3.56
N LYS A 157 -10.38 -2.56 -3.86
CA LYS A 157 -10.88 -1.78 -5.00
C LYS A 157 -10.86 -0.29 -4.64
N PRO A 158 -10.06 0.56 -5.32
CA PRO A 158 -9.81 1.93 -4.85
C PRO A 158 -10.95 2.92 -5.15
N TYR A 159 -11.92 2.54 -6.00
CA TYR A 159 -13.01 3.41 -6.45
C TYR A 159 -12.54 4.77 -7.00
N GLY A 160 -11.36 4.81 -7.61
CA GLY A 160 -10.74 6.00 -8.15
C GLY A 160 -11.53 6.64 -9.30
N PRO A 161 -11.12 7.86 -9.73
CA PRO A 161 -11.75 8.55 -10.85
C PRO A 161 -11.87 7.70 -12.12
N ILE A 162 -13.08 7.67 -12.70
CA ILE A 162 -13.35 6.94 -13.93
C ILE A 162 -12.99 7.81 -15.14
N ILE A 163 -12.02 7.37 -15.93
CA ILE A 163 -11.53 8.02 -17.14
C ILE A 163 -11.63 7.02 -18.29
N ASN A 164 -12.31 7.40 -19.38
CA ASN A 164 -12.55 6.52 -20.53
C ASN A 164 -13.15 5.14 -20.15
N GLY A 165 -14.03 5.13 -19.15
CA GLY A 165 -14.72 3.93 -18.67
C GLY A 165 -13.92 3.03 -17.72
N ARG A 166 -12.70 3.42 -17.31
CA ARG A 166 -11.86 2.65 -16.38
C ARG A 166 -11.38 3.49 -15.21
N CYS A 167 -11.14 2.84 -14.07
CA CYS A 167 -10.58 3.50 -12.89
C CYS A 167 -9.08 3.78 -13.11
N CYS A 168 -8.66 5.05 -13.05
CA CYS A 168 -7.27 5.40 -13.34
C CYS A 168 -6.27 4.86 -12.30
N LEU A 169 -6.71 4.61 -11.06
CA LEU A 169 -5.90 3.98 -10.02
C LEU A 169 -5.69 2.48 -10.31
N GLU A 170 -6.75 1.78 -10.70
CA GLU A 170 -6.67 0.36 -11.11
C GLU A 170 -5.72 0.21 -12.31
N GLU A 171 -5.91 1.03 -13.35
CA GLU A 171 -5.02 1.05 -14.53
C GLU A 171 -3.56 1.33 -14.14
N LYS A 172 -3.33 2.28 -13.22
CA LYS A 172 -1.97 2.60 -12.76
C LYS A 172 -1.34 1.41 -12.07
N VAL A 173 -2.04 0.76 -11.13
CA VAL A 173 -1.52 -0.43 -10.43
C VAL A 173 -1.26 -1.58 -11.40
N GLN A 174 -2.16 -1.84 -12.34
CA GLN A 174 -1.94 -2.84 -13.38
C GLN A 174 -0.69 -2.53 -14.21
N SER A 175 -0.50 -1.27 -14.64
CA SER A 175 0.68 -0.88 -15.42
C SER A 175 2.01 -1.08 -14.69
N LEU A 176 1.99 -1.08 -13.35
CA LEU A 176 3.17 -1.30 -12.52
C LEU A 176 3.43 -2.80 -12.26
N LEU A 177 2.38 -3.60 -12.07
CA LEU A 177 2.49 -4.96 -11.55
C LEU A 177 2.36 -6.04 -12.64
N GLU A 178 1.55 -5.83 -13.68
CA GLU A 178 1.39 -6.80 -14.77
C GLU A 178 2.69 -7.07 -15.54
N PRO A 179 3.59 -6.08 -15.79
CA PRO A 179 4.91 -6.34 -16.38
C PRO A 179 5.80 -7.28 -15.55
N LEU A 180 5.51 -7.45 -14.25
CA LEU A 180 6.19 -8.40 -13.36
C LEU A 180 5.59 -9.81 -13.45
N GLY A 181 4.58 -10.01 -14.29
CA GLY A 181 3.85 -11.27 -14.44
C GLY A 181 2.82 -11.52 -13.32
N LEU A 182 2.32 -10.45 -12.71
CA LEU A 182 1.30 -10.50 -11.66
C LEU A 182 -0.10 -10.25 -12.24
N HIS A 183 -1.10 -10.89 -11.65
CA HIS A 183 -2.52 -10.75 -12.01
C HIS A 183 -3.23 -9.93 -10.94
N CYS A 184 -3.63 -8.72 -11.28
CA CYS A 184 -4.36 -7.81 -10.39
C CYS A 184 -5.85 -8.11 -10.42
N ILE A 185 -6.44 -8.44 -9.27
CA ILE A 185 -7.87 -8.66 -9.09
C ILE A 185 -8.35 -7.67 -8.03
N PHE A 186 -9.15 -6.69 -8.45
CA PHE A 186 -9.69 -5.67 -7.55
C PHE A 186 -10.96 -6.18 -6.88
N ILE A 187 -10.94 -6.27 -5.55
CA ILE A 187 -12.00 -6.82 -4.72
C ILE A 187 -12.73 -5.68 -4.03
N ASP A 188 -14.05 -5.64 -4.16
CA ASP A 188 -14.89 -4.69 -3.42
C ASP A 188 -14.99 -5.10 -1.96
N ASP A 189 -14.36 -4.32 -1.09
CA ASP A 189 -14.38 -4.48 0.36
C ASP A 189 -14.86 -3.23 1.11
N TYR A 190 -15.38 -2.22 0.40
CA TYR A 190 -15.59 -0.88 0.93
C TYR A 190 -16.44 -0.87 2.22
N LEU A 191 -17.66 -1.41 2.14
CA LEU A 191 -18.58 -1.45 3.29
C LEU A 191 -18.22 -2.51 4.33
N SER A 192 -17.53 -3.58 3.91
CA SER A 192 -17.24 -4.73 4.75
C SER A 192 -15.97 -4.58 5.58
N TYR A 193 -14.98 -3.83 5.09
CA TYR A 193 -13.66 -3.70 5.72
C TYR A 193 -13.17 -2.25 5.71
N HIS A 194 -13.18 -1.54 4.58
CA HIS A 194 -12.59 -0.19 4.49
C HIS A 194 -13.21 0.79 5.49
N GLU A 195 -14.55 0.86 5.57
CA GLU A 195 -15.25 1.71 6.55
C GLU A 195 -14.95 1.34 8.02
N LEU A 196 -14.42 0.14 8.26
CA LEU A 196 -13.99 -0.37 9.56
C LEU A 196 -12.47 -0.25 9.79
N GLN A 197 -11.77 0.59 9.00
CA GLN A 197 -10.34 0.88 9.12
C GLN A 197 -9.41 -0.30 8.80
N GLY A 198 -9.78 -1.15 7.83
CA GLY A 198 -8.90 -2.20 7.31
C GLY A 198 -9.28 -2.61 5.90
N GLU A 199 -8.51 -3.50 5.27
CA GLU A 199 -8.82 -3.98 3.92
C GLU A 199 -8.70 -5.51 3.82
N ILE A 200 -8.64 -6.04 2.59
CA ILE A 200 -8.47 -7.47 2.28
C ILE A 200 -7.40 -8.17 3.14
N HIS A 201 -6.19 -7.62 3.30
CA HIS A 201 -5.15 -8.28 4.10
C HIS A 201 -5.52 -8.32 5.58
N CYS A 202 -6.08 -7.24 6.14
CA CYS A 202 -6.60 -7.21 7.51
C CYS A 202 -7.69 -8.27 7.76
N GLY A 203 -8.50 -8.57 6.73
CA GLY A 203 -9.57 -9.57 6.80
C GLY A 203 -9.15 -11.02 6.53
N THR A 204 -7.90 -11.27 6.13
CA THR A 204 -7.46 -12.59 5.65
C THR A 204 -6.15 -13.06 6.27
N ASN A 205 -5.82 -14.35 6.09
CA ASN A 205 -4.52 -14.90 6.46
C ASN A 205 -4.17 -16.06 5.52
N VAL A 206 -2.88 -16.30 5.29
CA VAL A 206 -2.40 -17.30 4.32
C VAL A 206 -1.34 -18.19 4.95
N ARG A 207 -1.61 -19.50 4.99
CA ARG A 207 -0.59 -20.51 5.29
C ARG A 207 0.25 -20.77 4.04
N ARG A 208 1.56 -20.56 4.15
CA ARG A 208 2.51 -20.70 3.03
C ARG A 208 3.38 -21.94 3.20
N LYS A 209 3.99 -22.40 2.09
CA LYS A 209 4.98 -23.48 2.11
C LYS A 209 6.23 -23.01 2.87
N PRO A 210 6.79 -23.80 3.80
CA PRO A 210 8.05 -23.45 4.47
C PRO A 210 9.20 -23.27 3.48
N PHE A 211 10.21 -22.47 3.86
CA PHE A 211 11.42 -22.33 3.06
C PHE A 211 12.11 -23.70 2.87
N PRO A 212 12.65 -23.96 1.67
CA PRO A 212 13.42 -25.19 1.44
C PRO A 212 14.75 -25.17 2.24
N PHE A 213 15.31 -23.97 2.44
CA PHE A 213 16.51 -23.73 3.24
C PHE A 213 16.28 -24.16 4.69
N LYS A 214 17.25 -24.88 5.26
CA LYS A 214 17.16 -25.41 6.62
C LYS A 214 17.68 -24.36 7.60
N TRP A 215 16.86 -23.95 8.55
CA TRP A 215 17.19 -22.88 9.50
C TRP A 215 18.48 -23.16 10.30
N TRP A 216 18.78 -24.42 10.61
CA TRP A 216 19.99 -24.82 11.34
C TRP A 216 21.29 -24.70 10.51
N ASN A 217 21.19 -24.42 9.21
CA ASN A 217 22.34 -24.11 8.37
C ASN A 217 22.66 -22.60 8.33
N MET A 218 21.80 -21.76 8.90
CA MET A 218 22.09 -20.33 9.07
C MET A 218 23.14 -20.16 10.16
N VAL A 219 24.01 -19.16 10.00
CA VAL A 219 24.89 -18.65 11.06
C VAL A 219 24.33 -17.27 11.43
N PRO A 220 23.46 -17.17 12.44
CA PRO A 220 22.78 -15.93 12.80
C PRO A 220 23.71 -14.87 13.39
#